data_AF-A0A661WXG6-F1
#
_entry.id   AF-A0A661WXG6-F1
#
_cell.length_a   1.000
_cell.length_b   1.000
_cell.length_c   1.000
_cell.angle_alpha   90.00
_cell.angle_beta   90.00
_cell.angle_gamma   90.00
#
_symmetry.space_group_name_H-M   'P 1'
#
loop_
_entity.id
_entity.type
_entity.pdbx_description
1 polymer ?
#
loop_
_entity_poly.entity_id
_entity_poly.type
_entity_poly.pdbx_seq_one_letter_code
_entity_poly.pdbx_strand_id
1 'polypeptide(L)'
;MGKEEIERIQKSFSIFKLGDEMAYSVEIDGKRYFVIGGEIQRPEDFKKQIERRFKGKFDKAFKEALEIVKNYNKGVLLSQRNFYEVVYKPRRDTLKDKWSKLVEEEK
;
A
#
# COMPACT_ATOMS: atom_id res chain seq x y z
N MET A 1 6.31 21.31 11.80
CA MET A 1 7.67 20.78 11.60
C MET A 1 8.66 21.93 11.69
N GLY A 2 9.77 21.73 12.39
CA GLY A 2 10.85 22.72 12.47
C GLY A 2 11.71 22.74 11.20
N LYS A 3 12.42 23.84 10.92
CA LYS A 3 13.32 23.94 9.74
C LYS A 3 14.36 22.81 9.67
N GLU A 4 14.96 22.47 10.81
CA GLU A 4 15.97 21.39 10.91
C GLU A 4 15.40 20.00 10.63
N GLU A 5 14.12 19.79 10.91
CA GLU A 5 13.42 18.53 10.63
C GLU A 5 13.12 18.41 9.13
N ILE A 6 12.68 19.50 8.50
CA ILE A 6 12.47 19.57 7.05
C ILE A 6 13.78 19.27 6.31
N GLU A 7 14.89 19.88 6.72
CA GLU A 7 16.19 19.68 6.08
C GLU A 7 16.68 18.24 6.22
N ARG A 8 16.49 17.60 7.39
CA ARG A 8 16.81 16.18 7.60
C ARG A 8 16.00 15.27 6.68
N ILE A 9 14.69 15.52 6.56
CA ILE A 9 13.80 14.75 5.67
C ILE A 9 14.25 14.89 4.21
N GLN A 10 14.55 16.11 3.76
CA GLN A 10 15.02 16.36 2.41
C GLN A 10 16.35 15.64 2.11
N LYS A 11 17.30 15.65 3.06
CA LYS A 11 18.58 14.92 2.92
C LYS A 11 18.41 13.40 2.89
N SER A 12 17.35 12.87 3.51
CA SER A 12 17.06 11.43 3.56
C SER A 12 16.35 10.88 2.30
N PHE A 13 16.02 11.74 1.34
CA PHE A 13 15.26 11.34 0.16
C PHE A 13 15.99 10.24 -0.62
N SER A 14 15.29 9.13 -0.85
CA SER A 14 15.86 7.92 -1.42
C SER A 14 14.88 7.20 -2.33
N ILE A 15 15.42 6.53 -3.35
CA ILE A 15 14.66 5.67 -4.26
C ILE A 15 14.67 4.25 -3.70
N PHE A 16 13.48 3.74 -3.38
CA PHE A 16 13.26 2.34 -3.08
C PHE A 16 12.91 1.58 -4.36
N LYS A 17 13.50 0.41 -4.55
CA LYS A 17 13.19 -0.47 -5.68
C LYS A 17 12.60 -1.79 -5.19
N LEU A 18 11.50 -2.20 -5.81
CA LEU A 18 10.89 -3.51 -5.61
C LEU A 18 10.67 -4.14 -6.98
N GLY A 19 11.59 -5.02 -7.38
CA GLY A 19 11.57 -5.57 -8.73
C GLY A 19 11.85 -4.49 -9.77
N ASP A 20 10.98 -4.35 -10.77
CA ASP A 20 11.04 -3.29 -11.78
C ASP A 20 10.29 -1.99 -11.39
N GLU A 21 9.67 -1.94 -10.20
CA GLU A 21 8.99 -0.76 -9.67
C GLU A 21 9.91 0.10 -8.80
N MET A 22 9.74 1.43 -8.89
CA MET A 22 10.44 2.41 -8.06
C MET A 22 9.46 3.28 -7.28
N ALA A 23 9.80 3.57 -6.03
CA ALA A 23 9.05 4.49 -5.19
C ALA A 23 10.00 5.44 -4.46
N TYR A 24 9.56 6.68 -4.25
CA TYR A 24 10.30 7.63 -3.42
C TYR A 24 10.03 7.36 -1.94
N SER A 25 11.05 7.56 -1.12
CA SER A 25 10.96 7.38 0.33
C SER A 25 11.85 8.37 1.07
N VAL A 26 11.54 8.58 2.34
CA VAL A 26 12.34 9.35 3.29
C VAL A 26 12.52 8.54 4.57
N GLU A 27 13.53 8.90 5.37
CA GLU A 27 13.74 8.32 6.68
C GLU A 27 13.39 9.34 7.76
N ILE A 28 12.53 8.93 8.70
CA ILE A 28 12.11 9.74 9.85
C ILE A 28 12.26 8.85 11.08
N ASP A 29 13.10 9.27 12.04
CA ASP A 29 13.38 8.54 13.27
C ASP A 29 13.78 7.07 13.03
N GLY A 30 14.63 6.82 12.03
CA GLY A 30 15.11 5.47 11.67
C GLY A 30 14.06 4.59 10.98
N LYS A 31 12.88 5.13 10.63
CA LYS A 31 11.83 4.41 9.91
C LYS A 31 11.65 4.97 8.50
N ARG A 32 11.46 4.07 7.54
CA ARG A 32 11.19 4.44 6.14
C ARG A 32 9.71 4.78 5.95
N TYR A 33 9.45 5.92 5.32
CA TYR A 33 8.13 6.33 4.86
C TYR A 33 8.15 6.56 3.36
N PHE A 34 7.11 6.14 2.65
CA PHE A 34 7.00 6.36 1.21
C PHE A 34 6.43 7.75 0.91
N VAL A 35 6.83 8.32 -0.22
CA VAL A 35 6.35 9.61 -0.72
C VAL A 35 5.54 9.38 -1.99
N ILE A 36 4.27 9.76 -1.97
CA ILE A 36 3.34 9.61 -3.09
C ILE A 36 2.69 10.97 -3.34
N GLY A 37 2.71 11.45 -4.59
CA GLY A 37 2.14 12.76 -4.93
C GLY A 37 2.80 13.95 -4.21
N GLY A 38 4.03 13.79 -3.71
CA GLY A 38 4.72 14.80 -2.90
C GLY A 38 4.40 14.74 -1.40
N GLU A 39 3.53 13.82 -0.96
CA GLU A 39 3.14 13.67 0.44
C GLU A 39 3.75 12.41 1.08
N ILE A 40 4.28 12.57 2.29
CA ILE A 40 4.79 11.48 3.10
C ILE A 40 3.61 10.67 3.62
N GLN A 41 3.59 9.37 3.32
CA GLN A 41 2.52 8.46 3.70
C GLN A 41 2.77 7.93 5.12
N ARG A 42 1.99 8.40 6.11
CA ARG A 42 2.10 7.94 7.50
C ARG A 42 1.07 6.85 7.84
N PRO A 43 1.30 6.02 8.88
CA PRO A 43 0.32 5.04 9.35
C PRO A 43 -1.05 5.65 9.66
N GLU A 44 -1.09 6.87 10.19
CA GLU A 44 -2.35 7.57 10.49
C GLU A 44 -3.13 7.91 9.21
N ASP A 45 -2.43 8.23 8.12
CA ASP A 45 -3.04 8.47 6.81
C ASP A 45 -3.66 7.20 6.26
N PHE A 46 -2.93 6.08 6.36
CA PHE A 46 -3.44 4.77 5.97
C PHE A 46 -4.71 4.40 6.74
N LYS A 47 -4.70 4.57 8.07
CA LYS A 47 -5.88 4.33 8.91
C LYS A 47 -7.07 5.20 8.50
N LYS A 48 -6.84 6.50 8.29
CA LYS A 48 -7.87 7.48 7.94
C LYS A 48 -8.46 7.25 6.54
N GLN A 49 -7.60 6.97 5.56
CA GLN A 49 -7.98 6.90 4.16
C GLN A 49 -8.44 5.51 3.74
N ILE A 50 -7.85 4.45 4.30
CA ILE A 50 -8.06 3.05 3.91
C ILE A 50 -8.81 2.29 4.99
N GLU A 51 -8.20 2.01 6.15
CA GLU A 51 -8.76 1.06 7.15
C GLU A 51 -10.17 1.46 7.61
N ARG A 52 -10.42 2.76 7.82
CA ARG A 52 -11.72 3.26 8.25
C ARG A 52 -12.86 2.85 7.30
N ARG A 53 -12.59 2.73 6.00
CA ARG A 53 -13.59 2.30 5.01
C ARG A 53 -14.04 0.85 5.23
N PHE A 54 -13.20 0.03 5.85
CA PHE A 54 -13.49 -1.36 6.14
C PHE A 54 -14.21 -1.58 7.48
N LYS A 55 -14.48 -0.53 8.27
CA LYS A 55 -15.22 -0.61 9.55
C LYS A 55 -14.74 -1.76 10.46
N GLY A 56 -13.42 -1.91 10.63
CA GLY A 56 -12.81 -2.96 11.46
C GLY A 56 -12.63 -4.32 10.78
N LYS A 57 -12.96 -4.44 9.49
CA LYS A 57 -12.82 -5.69 8.71
C LYS A 57 -11.65 -5.68 7.73
N PHE A 58 -10.74 -4.71 7.85
CA PHE A 58 -9.59 -4.57 6.97
C PHE A 58 -8.75 -5.85 6.94
N ASP A 59 -8.46 -6.43 8.11
CA ASP A 59 -7.65 -7.64 8.22
C ASP A 59 -8.24 -8.84 7.47
N LYS A 60 -9.57 -8.96 7.42
CA LYS A 60 -10.24 -10.04 6.66
C LYS A 60 -10.00 -9.86 5.16
N ALA A 61 -10.18 -8.64 4.64
CA ALA A 61 -9.92 -8.32 3.24
C ALA A 61 -8.42 -8.44 2.90
N PHE A 62 -7.54 -7.96 3.78
CA PHE A 62 -6.10 -8.02 3.59
C PHE A 62 -5.58 -9.46 3.59
N LYS A 63 -6.09 -10.32 4.49
CA LYS A 63 -5.76 -11.75 4.50
C LYS A 63 -6.13 -12.42 3.19
N GLU A 64 -7.32 -12.15 2.65
CA GLU A 64 -7.72 -12.68 1.34
C GLU A 64 -6.77 -12.21 0.23
N ALA A 65 -6.40 -10.93 0.21
CA ALA A 65 -5.44 -10.40 -0.74
C ALA A 65 -4.08 -11.11 -0.65
N LEU A 66 -3.60 -11.40 0.57
CA LEU A 66 -2.34 -12.14 0.79
C LEU A 66 -2.43 -13.59 0.29
N GLU A 67 -3.52 -14.30 0.56
CA GLU A 67 -3.70 -15.66 0.06
C GLU A 67 -3.68 -15.71 -1.48
N ILE A 68 -4.25 -14.71 -2.14
CA ILE A 68 -4.17 -14.58 -3.59
C ILE A 68 -2.72 -14.38 -4.05
N VAL A 69 -1.99 -13.44 -3.43
CA VAL A 69 -0.61 -13.09 -3.80
C VAL A 69 0.35 -14.29 -3.62
N LYS A 70 0.16 -15.09 -2.56
CA LYS A 70 0.98 -16.29 -2.28
C LYS A 70 0.97 -17.35 -3.37
N ASN A 71 -0.06 -17.37 -4.22
CA ASN A 71 -0.17 -18.35 -5.32
C ASN A 71 0.67 -17.98 -6.55
N TYR A 72 1.36 -16.84 -6.54
CA TYR A 72 2.18 -16.36 -7.65
C TYR A 72 3.67 -16.49 -7.36
N ASN A 73 4.43 -16.84 -8.40
CA ASN A 73 5.88 -16.86 -8.29
C ASN A 73 6.46 -15.44 -8.18
N LYS A 74 7.66 -15.33 -7.60
CA LYS A 74 8.35 -14.07 -7.35
C LYS A 74 8.54 -13.22 -8.61
N GLY A 75 8.75 -13.83 -9.77
CA GLY A 75 8.92 -13.11 -11.05
C GLY A 75 7.66 -12.35 -11.48
N VAL A 76 6.48 -12.93 -11.24
CA VAL A 76 5.20 -12.24 -11.47
C VAL A 76 5.03 -11.09 -10.48
N LEU A 77 5.36 -11.33 -9.21
CA LEU A 77 5.17 -10.33 -8.15
C LEU A 77 6.13 -9.14 -8.23
N LEU A 78 7.33 -9.34 -8.77
CA LEU A 78 8.35 -8.30 -8.93
C LEU A 78 8.28 -7.57 -10.27
N SER A 79 7.35 -7.92 -11.16
CA SER A 79 7.11 -7.13 -12.36
C SER A 79 5.82 -6.36 -12.24
N GLN A 80 5.90 -5.03 -12.22
CA GLN A 80 4.78 -4.10 -12.11
C GLN A 80 3.70 -4.43 -13.16
N ARG A 81 4.11 -4.68 -14.40
CA ARG A 81 3.19 -5.05 -15.49
C ARG A 81 2.51 -6.39 -15.23
N ASN A 82 3.26 -7.43 -14.87
CA ASN A 82 2.70 -8.76 -14.65
C ASN A 82 1.83 -8.80 -13.38
N PHE A 83 2.25 -8.15 -12.31
CA PHE A 83 1.44 -7.98 -11.12
C PHE A 83 0.12 -7.28 -11.46
N TYR A 84 0.16 -6.19 -12.22
CA TYR A 84 -1.04 -5.47 -12.62
C TYR A 84 -1.98 -6.34 -13.48
N GLU A 85 -1.48 -6.93 -14.56
CA GLU A 85 -2.31 -7.64 -15.54
C GLU A 85 -2.79 -9.02 -15.05
N VAL A 86 -1.97 -9.75 -14.30
CA VAL A 86 -2.25 -11.15 -13.93
C VAL A 86 -2.77 -11.26 -12.49
N VAL A 87 -2.33 -10.38 -11.59
CA VAL A 87 -2.70 -10.44 -10.17
C VAL A 87 -3.82 -9.44 -9.84
N TYR A 88 -3.62 -8.16 -10.11
CA TYR A 88 -4.56 -7.14 -9.65
C TYR A 88 -5.81 -7.04 -10.54
N LYS A 89 -5.63 -6.73 -11.82
CA LYS A 89 -6.70 -6.35 -12.76
C LYS A 89 -7.81 -7.40 -12.91
N PRO A 90 -7.55 -8.72 -13.02
CA PRO A 90 -8.60 -9.72 -13.29
C PRO A 90 -9.64 -9.86 -12.18
N ARG A 91 -9.31 -9.35 -10.98
CA ARG A 91 -10.11 -9.54 -9.76
C ARG A 91 -10.39 -8.22 -9.04
N ARG A 92 -9.92 -7.08 -9.57
CA ARG A 92 -10.09 -5.75 -8.96
C ARG A 92 -11.55 -5.47 -8.64
N ASP A 93 -12.43 -5.60 -9.63
CA ASP A 93 -13.83 -5.23 -9.49
C ASP A 93 -14.58 -6.25 -8.61
N THR A 94 -14.31 -7.55 -8.79
CA THR A 94 -14.86 -8.61 -7.94
C THR A 94 -14.47 -8.44 -6.47
N LEU A 95 -13.20 -8.14 -6.16
CA LEU A 95 -12.73 -7.92 -4.79
C LEU A 95 -13.29 -6.62 -4.21
N LYS A 96 -13.38 -5.55 -5.02
CA LYS A 96 -14.03 -4.30 -4.61
C LYS A 96 -15.47 -4.56 -4.17
N ASP A 97 -16.25 -5.26 -4.99
CA ASP A 97 -17.66 -5.54 -4.68
C ASP A 97 -17.78 -6.46 -3.46
N LYS A 98 -16.98 -7.52 -3.41
CA LYS A 98 -16.96 -8.46 -2.27
C LYS A 98 -16.61 -7.77 -0.95
N TRP A 99 -15.55 -6.96 -0.93
CA TRP A 99 -15.13 -6.27 0.29
C TRP A 99 -16.07 -5.12 0.66
N SER A 100 -16.79 -4.54 -0.29
CA SER A 100 -17.87 -3.58 0.00
C SER A 100 -19.03 -4.27 0.72
N LYS A 101 -19.47 -5.45 0.25
CA LYS A 101 -20.52 -6.24 0.90
C LYS A 101 -20.11 -6.72 2.30
N LEU A 102 -18.86 -7.16 2.47
CA LEU A 102 -18.31 -7.53 3.79
C LEU A 102 -18.52 -6.43 4.85
N VAL A 103 -18.48 -5.16 4.44
CA VAL A 103 -18.66 -3.99 5.30
C VAL A 103 -20.14 -3.68 5.56
N GLU A 104 -21.05 -4.14 4.70
CA GLU A 104 -22.50 -3.92 4.79
C GLU A 104 -23.24 -5.00 5.60
N GLU A 105 -22.77 -6.26 5.56
CA GLU A 105 -23.45 -7.46 6.10
C GLU A 105 -23.57 -7.55 7.64
N GLU A 106 -23.17 -6.53 8.41
CA GLU A 106 -23.42 -6.47 9.87
C GLU A 106 -24.17 -5.17 10.22
N LYS A 107 -25.45 -5.12 9.86
CA LYS A 107 -26.43 -4.22 10.45
C LYS A 107 -27.39 -5.02 11.33
#